data_AF-A0A3M0YJ41-F1
#
_entry.id   AF-A0A3M0YJ41-F1
#
_cell.length_a   1.000
_cell.length_b   1.000
_cell.length_c   1.000
_cell.angle_alpha   90.00
_cell.angle_beta   90.00
_cell.angle_gamma   90.00
#
_symmetry.space_group_name_H-M   'P 1'
#
loop_
_entity.id
_entity.type
_entity.pdbx_description
1 polymer ?
#
loop_
_entity_poly.entity_id
_entity_poly.type
_entity_poly.pdbx_seq_one_letter_code
_entity_poly.pdbx_strand_id
1 'polypeptide(L)' 'MNNLTIGIIGSGTMGRGIAQVAATAGHDVVVYDN' A
#
# COMPACT_ATOMS: atom_id res chain seq x y z
N MET A 1 16.14 -4.05 8.05
CA MET A 1 15.16 -3.40 7.16
C MET A 1 13.99 -2.97 8.02
N ASN A 2 13.70 -1.67 8.11
CA ASN A 2 12.53 -1.18 8.85
C ASN A 2 11.28 -1.51 8.02
N ASN A 3 10.58 -2.58 8.42
CA ASN A 3 9.35 -2.99 7.77
C ASN A 3 8.20 -2.16 8.36
N LEU A 4 7.95 -0.98 7.77
CA LEU A 4 6.80 -0.16 8.13
C LEU A 4 5.53 -0.76 7.52
N THR A 5 4.46 -0.82 8.30
CA THR A 5 3.14 -1.19 7.80
C THR A 5 2.44 0.06 7.26
N ILE A 6 2.01 0.03 6.00
CA ILE A 6 1.34 1.13 5.30
C ILE A 6 -0.11 0.72 5.02
N GLY A 7 -1.05 1.45 5.61
CA GLY A 7 -2.47 1.32 5.34
C GLY A 7 -2.92 2.25 4.22
N ILE A 8 -3.61 1.71 3.22
CA ILE A 8 -4.17 2.47 2.10
C ILE A 8 -5.68 2.31 2.12
N ILE A 9 -6.40 3.43 2.20
CA ILE A 9 -7.86 3.47 2.16
C ILE A 9 -8.31 3.86 0.75
N GLY A 10 -9.00 2.93 0.08
CA GLY A 10 -9.46 3.03 -1.31
C GLY A 10 -8.56 2.26 -2.28
N SER A 11 -9.17 1.37 -3.07
CA SER A 11 -8.51 0.51 -4.08
C SER A 11 -8.74 0.98 -5.52
N GLY A 12 -9.10 2.26 -5.70
CA GLY A 12 -9.16 2.90 -7.00
C GLY A 12 -7.79 2.95 -7.71
N THR A 13 -7.75 3.46 -8.94
CA THR A 13 -6.54 3.49 -9.78
C THR A 13 -5.32 4.06 -9.06
N MET A 14 -5.49 5.17 -8.33
CA MET A 14 -4.41 5.78 -7.55
C MET A 14 -4.02 4.93 -6.35
N GLY A 15 -4.99 4.40 -5.59
CA GLY A 15 -4.73 3.57 -4.41
C GLY A 15 -3.92 2.31 -4.74
N ARG A 16 -4.23 1.66 -5.87
CA ARG A 16 -3.45 0.52 -6.38
C ARG A 16 -2.03 0.90 -6.78
N GLY A 17 -1.86 2.07 -7.42
CA GLY A 17 -0.53 2.57 -7.76
C GLY A 17 0.33 2.86 -6.52
N ILE A 18 -0.25 3.48 -5.50
CA ILE A 18 0.42 3.74 -4.22
C ILE A 18 0.78 2.42 -3.52
N ALA A 19 -0.13 1.45 -3.50
CA ALA A 19 0.09 0.13 -2.91
C ALA A 19 1.25 -0.60 -3.59
N GLN A 20 1.30 -0.55 -4.93
CA GLN A 20 2.37 -1.16 -5.71
C GLN A 20 3.74 -0.53 -5.41
N VAL A 21 3.82 0.80 -5.35
CA VAL A 21 5.07 1.50 -5.04
C VAL A 21 5.54 1.16 -3.61
N ALA A 22 4.63 1.19 -2.62
CA ALA A 22 4.95 0.87 -1.24
C ALA A 22 5.41 -0.58 -1.06
N ALA A 23 4.74 -1.54 -1.70
CA ALA A 23 5.13 -2.94 -1.65
C ALA A 23 6.48 -3.18 -2.34
N THR A 24 6.73 -2.50 -3.47
CA THR A 24 8.02 -2.58 -4.19
C THR A 24 9.18 -1.99 -3.38
N ALA A 25 8.92 -0.99 -2.55
CA ALA A 25 9.89 -0.45 -1.60
C ALA A 25 10.18 -1.39 -0.41
N GLY A 26 9.48 -2.52 -0.32
CA GLY A 26 9.67 -3.52 0.74
C GLY A 26 8.92 -3.19 2.03
N HIS A 27 7.83 -2.42 1.94
CA HIS A 27 6.91 -2.19 3.06
C HIS A 27 5.78 -3.22 3.08
N ASP A 28 5.25 -3.49 4.26
CA ASP A 28 4.05 -4.31 4.43
C ASP A 28 2.81 -3.46 4.16
N VAL A 29 2.03 -3.81 3.14
CA VAL A 29 0.94 -2.96 2.64
C VAL A 29 -0.40 -3.61 2.89
N VAL A 30 -1.29 -2.88 3.55
CA VAL A 30 -2.68 -3.27 3.77
C VAL A 30 -3.58 -2.31 3.02
N VAL A 31 -4.38 -2.84 2.11
CA VAL A 31 -5.39 -2.05 1.37
C VAL A 31 -6.77 -2.37 1.94
N TYR A 32 -7.51 -1.33 2.30
CA TYR A 32 -8.90 -1.42 2.71
C TYR A 32 -9.77 -0.64 1.73
N ASP A 33 -10.84 -1.25 1.26
CA ASP A 33 -11.88 -0.60 0.47
C ASP A 33 -13.26 -1.05 0.98
N ASN A 34 -14.31 -0.32 0.61
CA ASN A 34 -15.68 -0.60 1.02
C ASN A 34 -16.29 -1.82 0.29
#